data_AF-Q28IC3-F1
#
_entry.id   AF-Q28IC3-F1
#
_cell.length_a   1.000
_cell.length_b   1.000
_cell.length_c   1.000
_cell.angle_alpha   90.00
_cell.angle_beta   90.00
_cell.angle_gamma   90.00
#
_symmetry.space_group_name_H-M   'P 1'
#
loop_
_entity.id
_entity.type
_entity.pdbx_description
1 polymer ?
#
loop_
_entity_poly.entity_id
_entity_poly.type
_entity_poly.pdbx_seq_one_letter_code
_entity_poly.pdbx_strand_id
1 'polypeptide(L)'
;MEAKLKATHHGIVNEGSENEFQVFGYRTKRWRQALCYVGYVLSLGLIRFLLYWKQEMYVWFVCNPCSLEEADILLLRTTDEQKKCCMKKVKSFHVANVSHIAYMNNNTAEKKDSKELPVNTELKVRYMHVQKIRYIWNPFRGTFQKSGVLDDTHSCSDIHTKFASGFSKEEQDNRRQICGSNSIEVEITPIWKLLFREILNPVYCFEAYALILWLSAGYIEYSMAILILTILSIIATVTLLRMQSVKLHKMVEFHNNVMVTVLRKTGDIEEVQSQNLVPGDVIILP
;
A
#
# COMPACT_ATOMS: atom_id res chain seq x y z
N MET A 1 3.41 25.95 -22.67
CA MET A 1 2.17 25.22 -22.33
C MET A 1 2.46 23.79 -21.84
N GLU A 2 3.39 23.07 -22.47
CA GLU A 2 3.80 21.72 -22.05
C GLU A 2 4.44 21.63 -20.65
N ALA A 3 5.08 22.71 -20.16
CA ALA A 3 5.64 22.75 -18.80
C ALA A 3 4.54 22.82 -17.71
N LYS A 4 3.42 23.52 -17.96
CA LYS A 4 2.26 23.56 -17.04
C LYS A 4 1.47 22.24 -17.05
N LEU A 5 1.37 21.59 -18.21
CA LEU A 5 0.79 20.25 -18.32
C LEU A 5 1.66 19.20 -17.64
N LYS A 6 2.99 19.26 -17.81
CA LYS A 6 3.92 18.41 -17.04
C LYS A 6 3.65 18.58 -15.55
N ALA A 7 3.64 19.81 -15.03
CA ALA A 7 3.46 20.11 -13.59
C ALA A 7 2.18 19.51 -12.96
N THR A 8 1.10 19.30 -13.72
CA THR A 8 -0.13 18.69 -13.19
C THR A 8 -0.11 17.16 -13.15
N HIS A 9 0.77 16.52 -13.93
CA HIS A 9 0.85 15.07 -14.08
C HIS A 9 1.89 14.41 -13.16
N HIS A 10 2.85 15.19 -12.65
CA HIS A 10 3.92 14.70 -11.77
C HIS A 10 3.87 15.43 -10.43
N GLY A 11 4.14 14.69 -9.36
CA GLY A 11 4.41 15.25 -8.05
C GLY A 11 5.57 14.50 -7.41
N ILE A 12 6.39 15.19 -6.63
CA ILE A 12 7.42 14.56 -5.80
C ILE A 12 6.83 14.39 -4.41
N VAL A 13 7.04 13.22 -3.82
CA VAL A 13 6.61 12.92 -2.45
C VAL A 13 7.85 12.57 -1.64
N ASN A 14 7.92 13.13 -0.43
CA ASN A 14 9.05 13.05 0.51
C ASN A 14 10.38 13.60 -0.06
N GLU A 15 10.33 14.77 -0.69
CA GLU A 15 11.52 15.47 -1.22
C GLU A 15 12.59 15.65 -0.13
N GLY A 16 13.83 15.23 -0.42
CA GLY A 16 14.96 15.37 0.52
C GLY A 16 15.05 14.30 1.61
N SER A 17 14.23 13.24 1.56
CA SER A 17 14.32 12.08 2.45
C SER A 17 14.82 10.82 1.72
N GLU A 18 15.27 9.82 2.46
CA GLU A 18 15.69 8.52 1.89
C GLU A 18 14.57 7.79 1.10
N ASN A 19 13.30 8.16 1.30
CA ASN A 19 12.15 7.56 0.63
C ASN A 19 11.48 8.53 -0.36
N GLU A 20 12.29 9.25 -1.14
CA GLU A 20 11.80 10.10 -2.22
C GLU A 20 11.25 9.26 -3.39
N PHE A 21 10.05 9.59 -3.85
CA PHE A 21 9.50 9.01 -5.06
C PHE A 21 8.67 10.00 -5.88
N GLN A 22 8.79 9.86 -7.19
CA GLN A 22 8.00 10.58 -8.17
C GLN A 22 6.66 9.87 -8.38
N VAL A 23 5.57 10.63 -8.30
CA VAL A 23 4.21 10.15 -8.47
C VAL A 23 3.68 10.66 -9.80
N PHE A 24 3.22 9.73 -10.64
CA PHE A 24 2.58 10.03 -11.92
C PHE A 24 1.11 9.61 -11.90
N GLY A 25 0.23 10.54 -12.29
CA GLY A 25 -1.22 10.30 -12.36
C GLY A 25 -1.66 9.65 -13.66
N TYR A 26 -2.44 8.57 -13.57
CA TYR A 26 -3.01 7.87 -14.72
C TYR A 26 -4.50 7.57 -14.53
N ARG A 27 -5.26 7.72 -15.62
CA ARG A 27 -6.69 7.42 -15.67
C ARG A 27 -6.95 6.20 -16.54
N THR A 28 -7.76 5.29 -16.02
CA THR A 28 -8.11 4.05 -16.73
C THR A 28 -9.16 4.34 -17.81
N LYS A 29 -8.98 3.75 -19.00
CA LYS A 29 -9.97 3.80 -20.08
C LYS A 29 -10.51 2.39 -20.34
N ARG A 30 -11.84 2.23 -20.20
CA ARG A 30 -12.51 0.93 -20.32
C ARG A 30 -12.27 0.22 -21.66
N TRP A 31 -12.20 0.97 -22.76
CA TRP A 31 -11.95 0.39 -24.09
C TRP A 31 -10.52 -0.15 -24.23
N ARG A 32 -9.51 0.54 -23.69
CA ARG A 32 -8.12 0.04 -23.67
C ARG A 32 -7.98 -1.18 -22.80
N GLN A 33 -8.64 -1.16 -21.64
CA GLN A 33 -8.70 -2.33 -20.76
C GLN A 33 -9.36 -3.53 -21.45
N ALA A 34 -10.46 -3.32 -22.18
CA ALA A 34 -11.12 -4.36 -22.97
C ALA A 34 -10.19 -4.91 -24.07
N LEU A 35 -9.46 -4.05 -24.77
CA LEU A 35 -8.47 -4.47 -25.77
C LEU A 35 -7.34 -5.31 -25.16
N CYS A 36 -6.85 -4.97 -23.97
CA CYS A 36 -5.91 -5.81 -23.25
C CYS A 36 -6.50 -7.18 -22.86
N TYR A 37 -7.77 -7.23 -22.42
CA TYR A 37 -8.42 -8.51 -22.13
C TYR A 37 -8.58 -9.39 -23.36
N VAL A 38 -8.95 -8.80 -24.51
CA VAL A 38 -8.99 -9.53 -25.78
C VAL A 38 -7.61 -10.08 -26.12
N GLY A 39 -6.56 -9.28 -25.98
CA GLY A 39 -5.17 -9.74 -26.15
C GLY A 39 -4.79 -10.87 -25.19
N TYR A 40 -5.26 -10.85 -23.94
CA TYR A 40 -5.03 -11.95 -23.00
C TYR A 40 -5.68 -13.25 -23.45
N VAL A 41 -6.90 -13.19 -23.97
CA VAL A 41 -7.61 -14.39 -24.47
C VAL A 41 -6.91 -14.94 -25.71
N LEU A 42 -6.58 -14.08 -26.68
CA LEU A 42 -5.93 -14.46 -27.93
C LEU A 42 -4.53 -15.06 -27.73
N SER A 43 -3.78 -14.57 -26.73
CA SER A 43 -2.43 -15.05 -26.42
C SER A 43 -2.41 -16.19 -25.40
N LEU A 44 -3.58 -16.73 -25.02
CA LEU A 44 -3.72 -17.74 -23.97
C LEU A 44 -3.01 -17.33 -22.66
N GLY A 45 -2.97 -16.03 -22.36
CA GLY A 45 -2.36 -15.47 -21.15
C GLY A 45 -0.86 -15.14 -21.24
N LEU A 46 -0.17 -15.39 -22.36
CA LEU A 46 1.25 -15.02 -22.52
C LEU A 46 1.47 -13.51 -22.35
N ILE A 47 0.60 -12.68 -22.92
CA ILE A 47 0.69 -11.22 -22.77
C ILE A 47 0.47 -10.81 -21.30
N ARG A 48 -0.43 -11.50 -20.58
CA ARG A 48 -0.66 -11.25 -19.15
C ARG A 48 0.59 -11.56 -18.32
N PHE A 49 1.31 -12.63 -18.64
CA PHE A 49 2.56 -12.97 -17.98
C PHE A 49 3.66 -11.92 -18.25
N LEU A 50 3.82 -11.49 -19.50
CA LEU A 50 4.78 -10.44 -19.85
C LEU A 50 4.47 -9.10 -19.16
N LEU A 51 3.20 -8.69 -19.14
CA LEU A 51 2.76 -7.45 -18.48
C LEU A 51 2.84 -7.54 -16.95
N TYR A 52 2.71 -8.73 -16.37
CA TYR A 52 2.94 -8.94 -14.94
C TYR A 52 4.39 -8.65 -14.56
N TRP A 53 5.35 -9.03 -15.43
CA TRP A 53 6.77 -8.77 -15.20
C TRP A 53 7.17 -7.30 -15.45
N LYS A 54 6.53 -6.63 -16.42
CA LYS A 54 6.80 -5.23 -16.79
C LYS A 54 5.58 -4.34 -16.51
N GLN A 55 5.43 -3.92 -15.25
CA GLN A 55 4.30 -3.10 -14.78
C GLN A 55 4.16 -1.75 -15.52
N GLU A 56 5.26 -1.14 -15.98
CA GLU A 56 5.23 0.11 -16.75
C GLU A 56 4.49 -0.05 -18.09
N MET A 57 4.73 -1.17 -18.78
CA MET A 57 4.09 -1.46 -20.07
C MET A 57 2.57 -1.60 -19.88
N TYR A 58 2.14 -2.24 -18.79
CA TYR A 58 0.72 -2.38 -18.47
C TYR A 58 0.04 -1.00 -18.31
N VAL A 59 0.66 -0.08 -17.56
CA VAL A 59 0.11 1.27 -17.38
C VAL A 59 0.03 2.01 -18.71
N TRP A 60 1.05 1.88 -19.55
CA TRP A 60 1.07 2.51 -20.86
C TRP A 60 -0.03 1.99 -21.80
N PHE A 61 -0.28 0.67 -21.81
CA PHE A 61 -1.34 0.08 -22.64
C PHE A 61 -2.75 0.39 -22.13
N VAL A 62 -2.96 0.42 -20.82
CA VAL A 62 -4.31 0.51 -20.22
C VAL A 62 -4.74 1.95 -19.93
N CYS A 63 -3.80 2.85 -19.68
CA CYS A 63 -4.09 4.15 -19.10
C CYS A 63 -3.66 5.33 -19.97
N ASN A 64 -4.25 6.50 -19.70
CA ASN A 64 -3.77 7.79 -20.20
C ASN A 64 -3.21 8.62 -19.04
N PRO A 65 -2.16 9.42 -19.27
CA PRO A 65 -1.68 10.37 -18.26
C PRO A 65 -2.79 11.37 -17.92
N CYS A 66 -2.97 11.66 -16.63
CA CYS A 66 -3.98 12.60 -16.12
C CYS A 66 -3.44 13.36 -14.90
N SER A 67 -4.14 14.41 -14.47
CA SER A 67 -3.76 15.11 -13.25
C SER A 67 -3.82 14.16 -12.05
N LEU A 68 -2.99 14.42 -11.02
CA LEU A 68 -3.02 13.62 -9.79
C LEU A 68 -4.39 13.67 -9.10
N GLU A 69 -5.13 14.78 -9.25
CA GLU A 69 -6.49 14.98 -8.73
C GLU A 69 -7.54 14.04 -9.36
N GLU A 70 -7.37 13.66 -10.62
CA GLU A 70 -8.30 12.76 -11.33
C GLU A 70 -7.80 11.32 -11.46
N ALA A 71 -6.59 11.01 -10.96
CA ALA A 71 -5.94 9.73 -11.20
C ALA A 71 -6.60 8.52 -10.52
N ASP A 72 -7.01 7.51 -11.27
CA ASP A 72 -7.45 6.23 -10.69
C ASP A 72 -6.25 5.40 -10.22
N ILE A 73 -5.14 5.52 -10.95
CA ILE A 73 -3.90 4.76 -10.78
C ILE A 73 -2.75 5.74 -10.66
N LEU A 74 -1.87 5.48 -9.69
CA LEU A 74 -0.62 6.20 -9.51
C LEU A 74 0.54 5.27 -9.84
N LEU A 75 1.46 5.75 -10.67
CA LEU A 75 2.75 5.10 -10.88
C LEU A 75 3.77 5.82 -10.01
N LEU A 76 4.37 5.08 -9.08
CA LEU A 76 5.41 5.56 -8.18
C LEU A 76 6.75 5.13 -8.76
N ARG A 77 7.68 6.07 -8.94
CA ARG A 77 9.04 5.80 -9.36
C ARG A 77 9.99 6.26 -8.26
N THR A 78 10.76 5.33 -7.69
CA THR A 78 11.80 5.68 -6.73
C THR A 78 12.90 6.48 -7.41
N THR A 79 13.47 7.46 -6.71
CA THR A 79 14.54 8.34 -7.23
C THR A 79 15.92 7.63 -7.26
N ASP A 80 16.05 6.47 -6.61
CA ASP A 80 17.25 5.62 -6.61
C ASP A 80 17.70 5.18 -8.02
N GLU A 81 18.98 4.81 -8.14
CA GLU A 81 19.62 4.35 -9.38
C GLU A 81 18.85 3.22 -10.08
N GLN A 82 18.15 2.37 -9.34
CA GLN A 82 17.36 1.26 -9.87
C GLN A 82 16.00 1.67 -10.46
N LYS A 83 15.56 2.93 -10.28
CA LYS A 83 14.30 3.51 -10.80
C LYS A 83 13.11 2.55 -10.71
N LYS A 84 12.94 1.91 -9.55
CA LYS A 84 11.90 0.90 -9.38
C LYS A 84 10.52 1.55 -9.48
N CYS A 85 9.70 1.05 -10.39
CA CYS A 85 8.35 1.54 -10.62
C CYS A 85 7.31 0.63 -9.96
N CYS A 86 6.42 1.20 -9.17
CA CYS A 86 5.34 0.51 -8.49
C CYS A 86 4.00 1.15 -8.82
N MET A 87 3.06 0.35 -9.32
CA MET A 87 1.69 0.79 -9.54
C MET A 87 0.86 0.69 -8.25
N LYS A 88 0.13 1.75 -7.90
CA LYS A 88 -0.83 1.79 -6.79
C LYS A 88 -2.18 2.32 -7.24
N LYS A 89 -3.26 1.74 -6.70
CA LYS A 89 -4.62 2.23 -6.94
C LYS A 89 -4.97 3.29 -5.90
N VAL A 90 -5.61 4.38 -6.35
CA VAL A 90 -6.16 5.39 -5.44
C VAL A 90 -7.47 4.87 -4.86
N LYS A 91 -7.59 4.90 -3.54
CA LYS A 91 -8.83 4.61 -2.84
C LYS A 91 -9.44 5.92 -2.35
N SER A 92 -10.75 5.93 -2.14
CA SER A 92 -11.46 7.07 -1.60
C SER A 92 -12.40 6.65 -0.50
N PHE A 93 -12.55 7.47 0.53
CA PHE A 93 -13.55 7.33 1.58
C PHE A 93 -14.32 8.63 1.73
N HIS A 94 -15.56 8.51 2.15
CA HIS A 94 -16.39 9.66 2.49
C HIS A 94 -16.13 10.01 3.96
N VAL A 95 -16.03 11.31 4.22
CA VAL A 95 -15.80 11.83 5.55
C VAL A 95 -17.00 12.69 5.93
N ALA A 96 -17.53 12.46 7.14
CA ALA A 96 -18.75 13.12 7.62
C ALA A 96 -18.51 14.54 8.17
N ASN A 97 -17.28 14.87 8.61
CA ASN A 97 -16.99 16.14 9.29
C ASN A 97 -15.93 17.01 8.58
N VAL A 98 -16.07 18.33 8.71
CA VAL A 98 -15.20 19.36 8.10
C VAL A 98 -13.89 19.57 8.89
N SER A 99 -13.83 19.14 10.16
CA SER A 99 -12.64 19.17 11.03
C SER A 99 -11.42 18.43 10.45
N HIS A 100 -11.65 17.54 9.49
CA HIS A 100 -10.63 16.77 8.78
C HIS A 100 -9.75 17.65 7.87
N ILE A 101 -10.28 18.76 7.34
CA ILE A 101 -9.49 19.74 6.59
C ILE A 101 -8.63 20.57 7.53
N ALA A 102 -9.13 20.89 8.73
CA ALA A 102 -8.38 21.66 9.72
C ALA A 102 -7.11 20.92 10.17
N TYR A 103 -7.16 19.60 10.31
CA TYR A 103 -5.95 18.79 10.56
C TYR A 103 -4.93 18.88 9.42
N MET A 104 -5.37 18.85 8.15
CA MET A 104 -4.49 19.08 7.00
C MET A 104 -3.93 20.49 6.93
N ASN A 105 -4.75 21.49 7.28
CA ASN A 105 -4.40 22.91 7.23
C ASN A 105 -3.37 23.28 8.31
N ASN A 106 -3.50 22.70 9.51
CA ASN A 106 -2.62 22.98 10.66
C ASN A 106 -1.19 22.43 10.48
N ASN A 107 -1.00 21.41 9.63
CA ASN A 107 0.34 20.90 9.28
C ASN A 107 1.04 21.76 8.20
N THR A 108 0.30 22.65 7.53
CA THR A 108 0.85 23.62 6.58
C THR A 108 0.90 25.00 7.23
N ALA A 109 1.78 25.19 8.20
CA ALA A 109 2.15 26.52 8.69
C ALA A 109 2.99 27.27 7.65
N GLU A 110 2.40 27.54 6.49
CA GLU A 110 2.84 28.61 5.59
C GLU A 110 1.60 29.37 5.12
N LYS A 111 1.44 30.57 5.69
CA LYS A 111 0.48 31.61 5.30
C LYS A 111 0.50 31.78 3.77
N LYS A 112 -0.56 31.37 3.10
CA LYS A 112 -1.00 31.95 1.82
C LYS A 112 -2.49 31.76 1.68
N ASP A 113 -3.18 32.91 1.73
CA ASP A 113 -4.58 33.20 1.43
C ASP A 113 -5.58 32.04 1.51
N SER A 114 -6.35 32.09 2.60
CA SER A 114 -7.57 31.33 2.85
C SER A 114 -8.57 31.51 1.70
N LYS A 115 -8.58 30.55 0.78
CA LYS A 115 -9.81 30.22 0.04
C LYS A 115 -10.62 29.29 0.93
N GLU A 116 -11.68 29.84 1.52
CA GLU A 116 -12.69 29.08 2.24
C GLU A 116 -13.20 27.95 1.34
N LEU A 117 -13.03 26.70 1.79
CA LEU A 117 -13.60 25.55 1.12
C LEU A 117 -15.11 25.53 1.44
N PRO A 118 -16.01 25.42 0.45
CA PRO A 118 -17.45 25.45 0.69
C PRO A 118 -17.87 24.33 1.64
N VAL A 119 -18.53 24.73 2.73
CA VAL A 119 -18.86 23.97 3.95
C VAL A 119 -19.90 22.83 3.73
N ASN A 120 -20.25 22.48 2.50
CA ASN A 120 -21.44 21.65 2.24
C ASN A 120 -21.28 20.64 1.10
N THR A 121 -20.21 19.86 1.10
CA THR A 121 -20.09 18.73 0.16
C THR A 121 -19.53 17.55 0.90
N GLU A 122 -20.11 16.37 0.72
CA GLU A 122 -19.52 15.10 1.15
C GLU A 122 -18.08 15.04 0.64
N LEU A 123 -17.11 15.29 1.52
CA LEU A 123 -15.72 15.45 1.13
C LEU A 123 -15.13 14.06 0.89
N LYS A 124 -15.01 13.71 -0.39
CA LYS A 124 -14.37 12.48 -0.84
C LYS A 124 -12.85 12.60 -0.66
N VAL A 125 -12.34 12.10 0.45
CA VAL A 125 -10.90 12.10 0.73
C VAL A 125 -10.24 10.94 -0.01
N ARG A 126 -9.21 11.26 -0.81
CA ARG A 126 -8.47 10.30 -1.63
C ARG A 126 -7.16 9.94 -0.92
N TYR A 127 -6.84 8.65 -0.88
CA TYR A 127 -5.61 8.16 -0.27
C TYR A 127 -5.01 7.00 -1.07
N MET A 128 -3.71 6.79 -0.86
CA MET A 128 -2.96 5.66 -1.37
C MET A 128 -2.16 4.99 -0.27
N HIS A 129 -1.83 3.72 -0.44
CA HIS A 129 -0.93 2.99 0.45
C HIS A 129 0.37 2.67 -0.27
N VAL A 130 1.48 3.19 0.25
CA VAL A 130 2.84 2.98 -0.28
C VAL A 130 3.68 2.43 0.86
N GLN A 131 4.29 1.26 0.66
CA GLN A 131 5.11 0.59 1.70
C GLN A 131 4.43 0.54 3.09
N LYS A 132 3.14 0.18 3.13
CA LYS A 132 2.29 0.13 4.36
C LYS A 132 2.02 1.49 5.02
N ILE A 133 2.51 2.59 4.48
CA ILE A 133 2.21 3.95 4.92
C ILE A 133 1.05 4.51 4.09
N ARG A 134 0.11 5.19 4.75
CA ARG A 134 -1.02 5.86 4.11
C ARG A 134 -0.64 7.29 3.74
N TYR A 135 -0.85 7.64 2.48
CA TYR A 135 -0.69 9.00 1.96
C TYR A 135 -2.04 9.55 1.55
N ILE A 136 -2.33 10.79 1.93
CA ILE A 136 -3.62 11.44 1.70
C ILE A 136 -3.42 12.62 0.76
N TRP A 137 -4.38 12.81 -0.14
CA TRP A 137 -4.39 13.91 -1.09
C TRP A 137 -4.68 15.23 -0.38
N ASN A 138 -3.77 16.20 -0.51
CA ASN A 138 -3.98 17.56 -0.04
C ASN A 138 -4.42 18.45 -1.23
N PRO A 139 -5.68 18.95 -1.25
CA PRO A 139 -6.18 19.75 -2.36
C PRO A 139 -5.50 21.12 -2.48
N PHE A 140 -4.94 21.66 -1.39
CA PHE A 140 -4.29 22.98 -1.41
C PHE A 140 -2.89 22.93 -2.00
N ARG A 141 -2.18 21.81 -1.82
CA ARG A 141 -0.81 21.62 -2.33
C ARG A 141 -0.76 20.84 -3.63
N GLY A 142 -1.83 20.14 -3.99
CA GLY A 142 -1.88 19.31 -5.20
C GLY A 142 -0.92 18.12 -5.13
N THR A 143 -0.58 17.67 -3.92
CA THR A 143 0.37 16.57 -3.67
C THR A 143 -0.18 15.60 -2.62
N PHE A 144 0.37 14.39 -2.62
CA PHE A 144 0.07 13.38 -1.60
C PHE A 144 1.00 13.56 -0.40
N GLN A 145 0.42 13.71 0.79
CA GLN A 145 1.17 13.89 2.03
C GLN A 145 1.06 12.65 2.92
N LYS A 146 2.14 12.32 3.62
CA LYS A 146 2.17 11.21 4.59
C LYS A 146 1.21 11.49 5.75
N SER A 147 0.36 10.52 6.08
CA SER A 147 -0.55 10.62 7.22
C SER A 147 0.10 10.10 8.49
N GLY A 148 -0.19 10.74 9.63
CA GLY A 148 0.14 10.21 10.95
C GLY A 148 1.60 10.41 11.38
N VAL A 149 2.32 11.36 10.78
CA VAL A 149 3.67 11.74 11.24
C VAL A 149 3.57 13.02 12.05
N LEU A 150 4.12 13.02 13.26
CA LEU A 150 4.26 14.22 14.07
C LEU A 150 5.63 14.87 13.86
N ASP A 151 6.68 14.05 13.73
CA ASP A 151 8.09 14.48 13.71
C ASP A 151 8.43 15.47 12.58
N ASP A 152 7.89 15.26 11.37
CA ASP A 152 8.20 16.13 10.21
C ASP A 152 7.59 17.54 10.34
N THR A 153 6.64 17.75 11.26
CA THR A 153 5.80 18.96 11.32
C THR A 153 5.92 19.75 12.62
N HIS A 154 6.39 19.13 13.70
CA HIS A 154 6.36 19.71 15.04
C HIS A 154 7.67 19.49 15.79
N SER A 155 8.14 20.54 16.48
CA SER A 155 9.23 20.40 17.44
C SER A 155 8.77 19.61 18.67
N CYS A 156 9.69 18.98 19.41
CA CYS A 156 9.38 18.24 20.63
C CYS A 156 8.56 19.08 21.64
N SER A 157 8.84 20.38 21.74
CA SER A 157 8.08 21.31 22.60
C SER A 157 6.65 21.54 22.10
N ASP A 158 6.44 21.60 20.79
CA ASP A 158 5.09 21.74 20.20
C ASP A 158 4.28 20.47 20.40
N ILE A 159 4.93 19.31 20.31
CA ILE A 159 4.30 18.01 20.56
C ILE A 159 3.85 17.94 22.02
N HIS A 160 4.73 18.26 22.96
CA HIS A 160 4.36 18.25 24.38
C HIS A 160 3.22 19.25 24.67
N THR A 161 3.30 20.49 24.19
CA THR A 161 2.27 21.50 24.52
C THR A 161 0.90 21.18 23.93
N LYS A 162 0.85 20.57 22.74
CA LYS A 162 -0.42 20.26 22.05
C LYS A 162 -1.03 18.91 22.44
N PHE A 163 -0.21 17.91 22.76
CA PHE A 163 -0.68 16.53 22.93
C PHE A 163 -0.56 15.99 24.37
N ALA A 164 0.13 16.67 25.28
CA ALA A 164 0.31 16.16 26.66
C ALA A 164 -1.00 15.98 27.43
N SER A 165 -2.06 16.72 27.09
CA SER A 165 -3.37 16.53 27.72
C SER A 165 -4.10 15.26 27.25
N GLY A 166 -3.62 14.56 26.23
CA GLY A 166 -4.33 13.47 25.59
C GLY A 166 -5.52 13.93 24.73
N PHE A 167 -6.13 13.00 24.01
CA PHE A 167 -7.27 13.26 23.13
C PHE A 167 -8.61 12.86 23.77
N SER A 168 -9.67 13.57 23.35
CA SER A 168 -11.04 13.09 23.54
C SER A 168 -11.38 11.94 22.60
N LYS A 169 -12.41 11.15 22.92
CA LYS A 169 -12.85 10.02 22.09
C LYS A 169 -13.23 10.44 20.67
N GLU A 170 -13.90 11.58 20.53
CA GLU A 170 -14.28 12.14 19.23
C GLU A 170 -13.06 12.59 18.40
N GLU A 171 -12.08 13.26 19.03
CA GLU A 171 -10.83 13.66 18.36
C GLU A 171 -10.02 12.43 17.92
N GLN A 172 -9.96 11.39 18.76
CA GLN A 172 -9.32 10.11 18.45
C GLN A 172 -9.99 9.43 17.27
N ASP A 173 -11.32 9.30 17.28
CA ASP A 173 -12.09 8.65 16.22
C ASP A 173 -11.94 9.38 14.88
N ASN A 174 -11.97 10.73 14.91
CA ASN A 174 -11.73 11.54 13.71
C ASN A 174 -10.32 11.32 13.14
N ARG A 175 -9.29 11.27 13.99
CA ARG A 175 -7.91 10.98 13.56
C ARG A 175 -7.75 9.56 13.06
N ARG A 176 -8.44 8.61 13.66
CA ARG A 176 -8.41 7.19 13.26
C ARG A 176 -8.97 6.98 11.86
N GLN A 177 -10.00 7.71 11.46
CA GLN A 177 -10.50 7.67 10.09
C GLN A 177 -9.43 8.08 9.07
N ILE A 178 -8.61 9.08 9.42
CA ILE A 178 -7.54 9.62 8.58
C ILE A 178 -6.34 8.66 8.54
N CYS A 179 -5.76 8.33 9.70
CA CYS A 179 -4.55 7.51 9.82
C CYS A 179 -4.79 6.03 9.51
N GLY A 180 -6.00 5.53 9.80
CA GLY A 180 -6.32 4.11 9.80
C GLY A 180 -6.16 3.47 11.17
N SER A 181 -6.51 2.19 11.26
CA SER A 181 -6.25 1.41 12.46
C SER A 181 -4.76 1.16 12.63
N ASN A 182 -4.29 1.15 13.88
CA ASN A 182 -2.94 0.75 14.24
C ASN A 182 -2.81 -0.79 14.26
N SER A 183 -3.18 -1.43 13.16
CA SER A 183 -3.10 -2.88 12.99
C SER A 183 -2.13 -3.24 11.89
N ILE A 184 -1.28 -4.22 12.17
CA ILE A 184 -0.49 -4.86 11.12
C ILE A 184 -1.40 -5.91 10.49
N GLU A 185 -1.79 -5.73 9.24
CA GLU A 185 -2.60 -6.71 8.50
C GLU A 185 -1.70 -7.60 7.63
N VAL A 186 -1.61 -8.87 8.02
CA VAL A 186 -0.94 -9.93 7.25
C VAL A 186 -2.00 -10.87 6.69
N GLU A 187 -2.25 -10.79 5.38
CA GLU A 187 -3.17 -11.70 4.68
C GLU A 187 -2.57 -13.12 4.63
N ILE A 188 -3.37 -14.12 4.99
CA ILE A 188 -2.97 -15.53 4.83
C ILE A 188 -3.08 -15.88 3.34
N THR A 189 -1.95 -16.17 2.72
CA THR A 189 -1.95 -16.64 1.33
C THR A 189 -2.58 -18.04 1.22
N PRO A 190 -3.51 -18.26 0.27
CA PRO A 190 -4.14 -19.56 0.12
C PRO A 190 -3.17 -20.58 -0.49
N ILE A 191 -3.38 -21.86 -0.16
CA ILE A 191 -2.46 -22.97 -0.52
C ILE A 191 -2.26 -23.08 -2.04
N TRP A 192 -3.32 -22.93 -2.84
CA TRP A 192 -3.22 -22.97 -4.30
C TRP A 192 -2.32 -21.86 -4.88
N LYS A 193 -2.33 -20.67 -4.26
CA LYS A 193 -1.46 -19.55 -4.67
C LYS A 193 -0.01 -19.81 -4.31
N LEU A 194 0.23 -20.46 -3.18
CA LEU A 194 1.57 -20.93 -2.77
C LEU A 194 2.08 -22.01 -3.73
N LEU A 195 1.27 -23.02 -4.02
CA LEU A 195 1.61 -24.09 -4.97
C LEU A 195 1.96 -23.56 -6.36
N PHE A 196 1.14 -22.68 -6.92
CA PHE A 196 1.40 -22.12 -8.25
C PHE A 196 2.67 -21.25 -8.28
N ARG A 197 2.91 -20.49 -7.21
CA ARG A 197 4.14 -19.71 -7.07
C ARG A 197 5.37 -20.61 -6.95
N GLU A 198 5.25 -21.74 -6.26
CA GLU A 198 6.33 -22.70 -6.07
C GLU A 198 6.65 -23.43 -7.38
N ILE A 199 5.64 -23.96 -8.07
CA ILE A 199 5.83 -24.70 -9.33
C ILE A 199 6.41 -23.81 -10.45
N LEU A 200 6.08 -22.51 -10.45
CA LEU A 200 6.65 -21.54 -11.41
C LEU A 200 8.01 -20.97 -10.99
N ASN A 201 8.59 -21.43 -9.88
CA ASN A 201 9.96 -21.07 -9.53
C ASN A 201 10.91 -21.60 -10.63
N PRO A 202 11.88 -20.79 -11.09
CA PRO A 202 12.81 -21.18 -12.14
C PRO A 202 13.42 -22.58 -11.97
N VAL A 203 13.71 -23.00 -10.73
CA VAL A 203 14.27 -24.34 -10.43
C VAL A 203 13.34 -25.47 -10.90
N TYR A 204 12.07 -25.44 -10.52
CA TYR A 204 11.11 -26.48 -10.92
C TYR A 204 10.79 -26.45 -12.42
N CYS A 205 10.85 -25.28 -13.06
CA CYS A 205 10.74 -25.18 -14.52
C CYS A 205 11.91 -25.92 -15.22
N PHE A 206 13.14 -25.78 -14.70
CA PHE A 206 14.30 -26.52 -15.22
C PHE A 206 14.21 -28.02 -14.92
N GLU A 207 13.72 -28.40 -13.74
CA GLU A 207 13.50 -29.80 -13.38
C GLU A 207 12.47 -30.47 -14.30
N ALA A 208 11.38 -29.79 -14.63
CA ALA A 208 10.38 -30.30 -15.58
C ALA A 208 10.99 -30.51 -16.97
N TYR A 209 11.85 -29.60 -17.44
CA TYR A 209 12.58 -29.76 -18.69
C TYR A 209 13.54 -30.95 -18.65
N ALA A 210 14.29 -31.12 -17.56
CA ALA A 210 15.17 -32.27 -17.36
C ALA A 210 14.38 -33.59 -17.37
N LEU A 211 13.22 -33.64 -16.69
CA LEU A 211 12.33 -34.80 -16.68
C LEU A 211 11.88 -35.18 -18.10
N ILE A 212 11.50 -34.20 -18.93
CA ILE A 212 11.10 -34.43 -20.33
C ILE A 212 12.26 -35.00 -21.15
N LEU A 213 13.49 -34.48 -20.97
CA LEU A 213 14.66 -35.00 -21.65
C LEU A 213 14.95 -36.46 -21.28
N TRP A 214 14.90 -36.81 -19.99
CA TRP A 214 15.14 -38.18 -19.53
C TRP A 214 14.07 -39.16 -20.04
N LEU A 215 12.80 -38.74 -20.06
CA LEU A 215 11.71 -39.51 -20.65
C LEU A 215 11.90 -39.70 -22.16
N SER A 216 12.28 -38.66 -22.89
CA SER A 216 12.53 -38.73 -24.34
C SER A 216 13.72 -39.63 -24.69
N ALA A 217 14.70 -39.72 -23.79
CA ALA A 217 15.87 -40.59 -23.94
C ALA A 217 15.61 -42.04 -23.46
N GLY A 218 14.40 -42.37 -22.99
CA GLY A 218 14.02 -43.72 -22.57
C GLY A 218 14.49 -44.12 -21.16
N TYR A 219 14.99 -43.18 -20.36
CA TYR A 219 15.48 -43.43 -19.00
C TYR A 219 14.34 -43.32 -17.98
N ILE A 220 13.51 -44.37 -17.90
CA ILE A 220 12.30 -44.39 -17.06
C ILE A 220 12.64 -44.38 -15.56
N GLU A 221 13.63 -45.16 -15.12
CA GLU A 221 14.00 -45.27 -13.69
C GLU A 221 14.39 -43.92 -13.07
N TYR A 222 15.26 -43.16 -13.75
CA TYR A 222 15.66 -41.82 -13.32
C TYR A 222 14.51 -40.83 -13.35
N SER A 223 13.64 -40.92 -14.35
CA SER A 223 12.47 -40.05 -14.48
C SER A 223 11.48 -40.25 -13.31
N MET A 224 11.26 -41.50 -12.90
CA MET A 224 10.42 -41.81 -11.74
C MET A 224 11.03 -41.29 -10.43
N ALA A 225 12.34 -41.44 -10.25
CA ALA A 225 13.03 -40.93 -9.06
C ALA A 225 12.92 -39.39 -8.95
N ILE A 226 13.13 -38.67 -10.05
CA ILE A 226 12.98 -37.21 -10.11
C ILE A 226 11.53 -36.81 -9.80
N LEU A 227 10.55 -37.49 -10.39
CA LEU A 227 9.14 -37.21 -10.16
C LEU A 227 8.74 -37.41 -8.68
N ILE A 228 9.19 -38.48 -8.04
CA ILE A 228 8.89 -38.73 -6.61
C ILE A 228 9.56 -37.66 -5.73
N LEU A 229 10.84 -37.37 -5.99
CA LEU A 229 11.59 -36.39 -5.20
C LEU A 229 10.98 -34.99 -5.30
N THR A 230 10.58 -34.57 -6.50
CA THR A 230 9.94 -33.27 -6.72
C THR A 230 8.58 -33.16 -6.02
N ILE A 231 7.75 -34.21 -6.06
CA ILE A 231 6.47 -34.23 -5.33
C ILE A 231 6.69 -34.10 -3.82
N LEU A 232 7.62 -34.88 -3.24
CA LEU A 232 7.92 -34.81 -1.81
C LEU A 232 8.48 -33.44 -1.42
N SER A 233 9.36 -32.87 -2.25
CA SER A 233 9.91 -31.53 -2.07
C SER A 233 8.81 -30.48 -2.05
N ILE A 234 7.89 -30.49 -3.03
CA ILE A 234 6.78 -29.53 -3.09
C ILE A 234 5.87 -29.65 -1.86
N ILE A 235 5.52 -30.88 -1.44
CA ILE A 235 4.70 -31.10 -0.24
C ILE A 235 5.40 -30.55 1.01
N ALA A 236 6.68 -30.85 1.19
CA ALA A 236 7.46 -30.39 2.33
C ALA A 236 7.56 -28.85 2.35
N THR A 237 7.89 -28.24 1.21
CA THR A 237 8.01 -26.77 1.11
C THR A 237 6.68 -26.07 1.35
N VAL A 238 5.58 -26.56 0.78
CA VAL A 238 4.25 -25.95 0.95
C VAL A 238 3.76 -26.06 2.39
N THR A 239 3.98 -27.20 3.05
CA THR A 239 3.60 -27.38 4.46
C THR A 239 4.40 -26.46 5.38
N LEU A 240 5.72 -26.34 5.14
CA LEU A 240 6.59 -25.43 5.88
C LEU A 240 6.16 -23.95 5.69
N LEU A 241 5.96 -23.52 4.43
CA LEU A 241 5.52 -22.16 4.11
C LEU A 241 4.17 -21.84 4.75
N ARG A 242 3.24 -22.81 4.75
CA ARG A 242 1.93 -22.65 5.38
C ARG A 242 2.07 -22.48 6.89
N MET A 243 2.88 -23.30 7.56
CA MET A 243 3.10 -23.21 8.99
C MET A 243 3.70 -21.84 9.39
N GLN A 244 4.71 -21.38 8.64
CA GLN A 244 5.34 -20.08 8.87
C GLN A 244 4.35 -18.91 8.67
N SER A 245 3.56 -18.95 7.59
CA SER A 245 2.54 -17.92 7.32
C SER A 245 1.48 -17.85 8.42
N VAL A 246 1.02 -18.99 8.94
CA VAL A 246 0.05 -19.04 10.03
C VAL A 246 0.66 -18.54 11.34
N LYS A 247 1.91 -18.93 11.65
CA LYS A 247 2.61 -18.44 12.85
C LYS A 247 2.76 -16.92 12.83
N LEU A 248 3.17 -16.34 11.70
CA LEU A 248 3.29 -14.90 11.55
C LEU A 248 1.95 -14.19 11.73
N HIS A 249 0.88 -14.73 11.12
CA HIS A 249 -0.46 -14.15 11.26
C HIS A 249 -0.92 -14.14 12.72
N LYS A 250 -0.78 -15.27 13.44
CA LYS A 250 -1.11 -15.36 14.87
C LYS A 250 -0.29 -14.40 15.74
N MET A 251 1.01 -14.26 15.45
CA MET A 251 1.87 -13.33 16.16
C MET A 251 1.38 -11.89 15.97
N VAL A 252 1.02 -11.52 14.75
CA VAL A 252 0.52 -10.18 14.42
C VAL A 252 -0.85 -9.91 15.05
N GLU A 253 -1.78 -10.87 15.00
CA GLU A 253 -3.09 -10.77 15.62
C GLU A 253 -3.00 -10.57 17.14
N PHE A 254 -2.08 -11.27 17.81
CA PHE A 254 -1.83 -11.07 19.23
C PHE A 254 -1.39 -9.63 19.55
N HIS A 255 -0.45 -9.08 18.79
CA HIS A 255 0.05 -7.71 19.00
C HIS A 255 -1.01 -6.63 18.69
N ASN A 256 -1.93 -6.90 17.77
CA ASN A 256 -3.03 -5.99 17.44
C ASN A 256 -4.11 -5.88 18.54
N ASN A 257 -4.16 -6.84 19.48
CA ASN A 257 -5.19 -6.92 20.52
C ASN A 257 -4.66 -6.69 21.95
N VAL A 258 -3.43 -6.20 22.09
CA VAL A 258 -2.84 -5.87 23.40
C VAL A 258 -3.58 -4.68 24.00
N MET A 259 -3.98 -4.77 25.27
CA MET A 259 -4.58 -3.65 26.00
C MET A 259 -3.49 -2.67 26.42
N VAL A 260 -3.68 -1.39 26.09
CA VAL A 260 -2.77 -0.28 26.41
C VAL A 260 -3.56 0.78 27.15
N THR A 261 -2.95 1.30 28.21
CA THR A 261 -3.52 2.34 29.05
C THR A 261 -3.26 3.71 28.42
N VAL A 262 -4.33 4.44 28.10
CA VAL A 262 -4.26 5.78 27.49
C VAL A 262 -4.80 6.85 28.44
N LEU A 263 -4.18 8.04 28.41
CA LEU A 263 -4.65 9.22 29.13
C LEU A 263 -5.61 10.02 28.25
N ARG A 264 -6.82 10.28 28.75
CA ARG A 264 -7.83 11.11 28.08
C ARG A 264 -7.71 12.58 28.48
N LYS A 265 -8.25 13.46 27.63
CA LYS A 265 -8.36 14.91 27.87
C LYS A 265 -9.10 15.28 29.15
N THR A 266 -9.98 14.40 29.64
CA THR A 266 -10.72 14.55 30.90
C THR A 266 -9.88 14.24 32.14
N GLY A 267 -8.66 13.70 31.97
CA GLY A 267 -7.81 13.20 33.06
C GLY A 267 -8.08 11.74 33.41
N ASP A 268 -9.05 11.10 32.76
CA ASP A 268 -9.39 9.71 32.99
C ASP A 268 -8.39 8.78 32.29
N ILE A 269 -8.14 7.65 32.95
CA ILE A 269 -7.31 6.56 32.44
C ILE A 269 -8.23 5.49 31.86
N GLU A 270 -8.09 5.19 30.57
CA GLU A 270 -8.90 4.19 29.87
C GLU A 270 -7.99 3.10 29.28
N GLU A 271 -8.36 1.83 29.42
CA GLU A 271 -7.71 0.74 28.72
C GLU A 271 -8.32 0.57 27.33
N VAL A 272 -7.48 0.70 26.31
CA VAL A 272 -7.88 0.62 24.90
C VAL A 272 -7.00 -0.39 24.17
N GLN A 273 -7.58 -1.14 23.23
CA GLN A 273 -6.82 -2.06 22.39
C GLN A 273 -5.80 -1.32 21.51
N SER A 274 -4.62 -1.91 21.33
CA SER A 274 -3.50 -1.34 20.55
C SER A 274 -3.90 -0.97 19.11
N GLN A 275 -4.81 -1.72 18.48
CA GLN A 275 -5.34 -1.42 17.15
C GLN A 275 -6.11 -0.09 17.03
N ASN A 276 -6.61 0.45 18.14
CA ASN A 276 -7.39 1.68 18.15
C ASN A 276 -6.51 2.93 18.41
N LEU A 277 -5.23 2.75 18.74
CA LEU A 277 -4.31 3.85 19.01
C LEU A 277 -4.10 4.72 17.76
N VAL A 278 -3.93 6.02 17.97
CA VAL A 278 -3.60 6.98 16.92
C VAL A 278 -2.36 7.79 17.26
N PRO A 279 -1.63 8.31 16.25
CA PRO A 279 -0.50 9.20 16.50
C PRO A 279 -0.92 10.44 17.30
N GLY A 280 -0.26 10.62 18.45
CA GLY A 280 -0.51 11.69 19.43
C GLY A 280 -1.28 11.25 20.67
N ASP A 281 -1.74 10.00 20.76
CA ASP A 281 -2.26 9.44 22.02
C ASP A 281 -1.14 9.39 23.08
N VAL A 282 -1.50 9.70 24.32
CA VAL A 282 -0.59 9.60 25.48
C VAL A 282 -0.79 8.24 26.12
N ILE A 283 0.25 7.40 26.04
CA ILE A 283 0.27 6.06 26.63
C ILE A 283 0.97 6.08 27.99
N ILE A 284 0.46 5.32 28.94
CA ILE A 284 1.12 5.08 30.23
C ILE A 284 1.79 3.70 30.13
N LEU A 285 3.11 3.68 30.25
CA LEU A 285 3.88 2.45 30.28
C LEU A 285 3.95 1.91 31.71
N PRO A 286 3.77 0.59 31.93
CA PRO A 286 3.93 -0.05 33.23
C PRO A 286 5.40 -0.08 33.69
#